data_AF-A0A815U7B9-F1
#
_entry.id   AF-A0A815U7B9-F1
#
_cell.length_a   1.000
_cell.length_b   1.000
_cell.length_c   1.000
_cell.angle_alpha   90.00
_cell.angle_beta   90.00
_cell.angle_gamma   90.00
#
_symmetry.space_group_name_H-M   'P 1'
#
loop_
_entity.id
_entity.type
_entity.pdbx_description
1 polymer ?
#
loop_
_entity_poly.entity_id
_entity_poly.type
_entity_poly.pdbx_seq_one_letter_code
_entity_poly.pdbx_strand_id
1 'polypeptide(L)'
;MVCGVLGKGANPKRRTSIGEQTSVISNGQQLDFWLTDPDARVLFEQQPSILPSNSKSITNTIITINENETYQTIDGFGYTLTGGSAMHLFKLDTSTRAQILRELFDTNENHIGVSYLRLSIGASDLDEKVFSYNDLPDGQTDVNMARFDLGYDRLYLIPVLKEILAINSQIKLLGSSWSPPTWMKTNKHSVNGTLETQYYDAYALYFVRYIEEMRKEGIKIDAITIQNEPLNDHNNPSLSMFAPIQAQFIKQSLGPAFRRHSINTKIIIYDHNADHWNYSTSILEDPDAKQYIDGSAFHLYGGTIDALSYVHDQFPEKNLYFTEQYIGASGDFKGDLVWHVKNLVVGATRNWARTVLEWNVAADSNFKPHTPGGCSDCLGALTIDGNVVRRPRNAAYYIIAHAAKFVRPNSTRIGSNMVAGLPNVAFQRPNDKKKVLIVVNDNDSTKQTFQIQCNDRVYDTSLNGGSVGTYICSRGEKRIFPDFKSQKNSENPKKPKKNKKPKKIPKSYSSFL
;
A
#
# COMPACT_ATOMS: atom_id res chain seq x y z
N MET A 1 40.50 -42.32 35.99
CA MET A 1 39.64 -42.73 37.12
C MET A 1 40.25 -42.15 38.38
N VAL A 2 39.51 -41.25 39.05
CA VAL A 2 39.57 -40.81 40.48
C VAL A 2 40.96 -40.39 41.04
N CYS A 3 41.26 -39.09 41.19
CA CYS A 3 40.89 -38.12 42.26
C CYS A 3 41.75 -38.22 43.54
N GLY A 4 42.29 -37.06 43.98
CA GLY A 4 43.00 -36.91 45.25
C GLY A 4 43.50 -35.47 45.48
N VAL A 5 42.69 -34.67 46.19
CA VAL A 5 42.87 -33.25 46.56
C VAL A 5 43.61 -33.13 47.91
N LEU A 6 44.23 -31.96 48.17
CA LEU A 6 44.30 -31.17 49.44
C LEU A 6 45.55 -30.27 49.36
N GLY A 7 45.63 -28.97 49.68
CA GLY A 7 44.73 -27.95 50.21
C GLY A 7 45.60 -26.82 50.83
N LYS A 8 45.00 -25.63 51.02
CA LYS A 8 45.38 -24.48 51.90
C LYS A 8 45.85 -23.18 51.24
N GLY A 9 45.29 -22.06 51.72
CA GLY A 9 45.97 -20.77 51.81
C GLY A 9 45.13 -19.56 51.41
N ALA A 10 44.50 -18.89 52.38
CA ALA A 10 43.83 -17.60 52.22
C ALA A 10 44.78 -16.42 52.51
N ASN A 11 44.65 -15.32 51.76
CA ASN A 11 45.01 -13.96 52.20
C ASN A 11 44.25 -12.90 51.34
N PRO A 12 43.90 -11.71 51.88
CA PRO A 12 42.87 -10.84 51.31
C PRO A 12 43.41 -9.86 50.28
N LYS A 13 42.69 -9.65 49.18
CA LYS A 13 42.99 -8.60 48.17
C LYS A 13 42.04 -7.42 48.29
N ARG A 14 42.66 -6.23 48.36
CA ARG A 14 42.08 -4.89 48.24
C ARG A 14 41.14 -4.79 47.03
N ARG A 15 39.95 -4.21 47.25
CA ARG A 15 39.06 -3.72 46.18
C ARG A 15 39.64 -2.42 45.62
N THR A 16 40.10 -2.46 44.38
CA THR A 16 40.23 -1.28 43.51
C THR A 16 39.00 -1.23 42.61
N SER A 17 38.17 -0.19 42.79
CA SER A 17 37.05 0.10 41.91
C SER A 17 37.58 0.70 40.60
N ILE A 18 37.58 -0.09 39.53
CA ILE A 18 37.69 0.44 38.17
C ILE A 18 36.29 0.92 37.81
N GLY A 19 36.13 2.24 37.71
CA GLY A 19 34.91 2.85 37.20
C GLY A 19 34.75 2.54 35.73
N GLU A 20 33.83 1.64 35.41
CA GLU A 20 33.28 1.47 34.08
C GLU A 20 32.61 2.78 33.68
N GLN A 21 33.24 3.54 32.78
CA GLN A 21 32.56 4.58 32.03
C GLN A 21 31.57 3.89 31.10
N THR A 22 30.36 3.67 31.60
CA THR A 22 29.20 3.38 30.78
C THR A 22 28.93 4.63 29.95
N SER A 23 29.32 4.59 28.68
CA SER A 23 28.86 5.55 27.69
C SER A 23 27.34 5.43 27.61
N VAL A 24 26.66 6.45 28.13
CA VAL A 24 25.22 6.60 27.93
C VAL A 24 25.03 6.88 26.44
N ILE A 25 24.69 5.86 25.67
CA ILE A 25 24.23 6.02 24.29
C ILE A 25 22.96 6.87 24.38
N SER A 26 23.04 8.11 23.92
CA SER A 26 21.83 8.89 23.69
C SER A 26 21.03 8.17 22.60
N ASN A 27 19.92 7.52 22.97
CA ASN A 27 18.93 6.95 22.04
C ASN A 27 18.20 8.03 21.19
N GLY A 28 18.84 9.17 20.94
CA GLY A 28 18.28 10.32 20.28
C GLY A 28 18.78 10.45 18.85
N GLN A 29 17.94 10.00 17.90
CA GLN A 29 17.94 10.35 16.47
C GLN A 29 18.98 9.60 15.60
N GLN A 30 18.86 8.28 15.54
CA GLN A 30 19.44 7.45 14.47
C GLN A 30 18.49 7.42 13.26
N LEU A 31 19.01 7.06 12.09
CA LEU A 31 18.23 6.85 10.88
C LEU A 31 18.13 5.34 10.62
N ASP A 32 16.93 4.78 10.77
CA ASP A 32 16.73 3.36 10.47
C ASP A 32 16.72 3.16 8.95
N PHE A 33 17.25 2.03 8.49
CA PHE A 33 17.54 1.79 7.07
C PHE A 33 17.14 0.38 6.66
N TRP A 34 16.36 0.26 5.58
CA TRP A 34 16.06 -1.01 4.90
C TRP A 34 16.63 -0.99 3.51
N LEU A 35 17.23 -2.12 3.10
CA LEU A 35 17.95 -2.25 1.84
C LEU A 35 17.40 -3.42 1.03
N THR A 36 17.20 -3.19 -0.27
CA THR A 36 17.26 -4.24 -1.29
C THR A 36 18.47 -3.95 -2.17
N ASP A 37 19.41 -4.89 -2.20
CA ASP A 37 20.61 -4.88 -3.05
C ASP A 37 20.64 -6.21 -3.82
N PRO A 38 20.23 -6.20 -5.10
CA PRO A 38 20.16 -7.41 -5.91
C PRO A 38 21.52 -8.13 -6.05
N ASP A 39 22.61 -7.38 -6.17
CA ASP A 39 23.95 -7.94 -6.40
C ASP A 39 24.52 -8.56 -5.11
N ALA A 40 24.24 -7.93 -3.96
CA ALA A 40 24.61 -8.46 -2.64
C ALA A 40 23.60 -9.48 -2.09
N ARG A 41 22.50 -9.74 -2.81
CA ARG A 41 21.38 -10.62 -2.41
C ARG A 41 20.71 -10.21 -1.09
N VAL A 42 20.72 -8.92 -0.78
CA VAL A 42 19.97 -8.36 0.36
C VAL A 42 18.56 -8.05 -0.12
N LEU A 43 17.54 -8.61 0.52
CA LEU A 43 16.17 -8.55 0.01
C LEU A 43 15.21 -7.96 1.06
N PHE A 44 15.10 -6.63 1.04
CA PHE A 44 14.33 -5.82 1.97
C PHE A 44 14.63 -6.13 3.45
N GLU A 45 15.91 -6.02 3.81
CA GLU A 45 16.40 -6.31 5.16
C GLU A 45 16.78 -5.03 5.91
N GLN A 46 16.48 -5.00 7.21
CA GLN A 46 16.92 -3.90 8.08
C GLN A 46 18.44 -3.95 8.22
N GLN A 47 19.09 -2.82 7.96
CA GLN A 47 20.51 -2.60 8.11
C GLN A 47 20.81 -1.92 9.46
N PRO A 48 22.07 -1.91 9.94
CA PRO A 48 22.44 -1.10 11.09
C PRO A 48 22.03 0.36 10.90
N SER A 49 21.35 0.92 11.90
CA SER A 49 20.88 2.30 11.85
C SER A 49 22.05 3.27 11.71
N ILE A 50 21.87 4.30 10.89
CA ILE A 50 22.91 5.27 10.55
C ILE A 50 22.95 6.36 11.62
N LEU A 51 24.14 6.61 12.15
CA LEU A 51 24.37 7.68 13.12
C LEU A 51 24.54 9.03 12.39
N PRO A 52 24.16 10.15 13.03
CA PRO A 52 24.41 11.47 12.46
C PRO A 52 25.89 11.68 12.18
N SER A 53 26.19 12.32 11.06
CA SER A 53 27.55 12.70 10.72
C SER A 53 28.04 13.81 11.64
N ASN A 54 29.29 13.66 12.11
CA ASN A 54 30.03 14.73 12.79
C ASN A 54 30.73 15.67 11.79
N SER A 55 30.64 15.37 10.49
CA SER A 55 31.25 16.15 9.43
C SER A 55 30.48 17.46 9.23
N LYS A 56 31.19 18.60 9.28
CA LYS A 56 30.68 19.90 8.81
C LYS A 56 30.77 20.04 7.28
N SER A 57 31.37 19.06 6.59
CA SER A 57 31.49 19.08 5.13
C SER A 57 30.23 18.51 4.50
N ILE A 58 29.36 19.41 4.04
CA ILE A 58 28.28 19.07 3.11
C ILE A 58 28.94 18.57 1.83
N THR A 59 28.65 17.35 1.40
CA THR A 59 29.07 16.87 0.08
C THR A 59 28.15 17.49 -0.98
N ASN A 60 28.57 17.51 -2.26
CA ASN A 60 27.72 18.03 -3.34
C ASN A 60 26.45 17.18 -3.61
N THR A 61 26.28 16.05 -2.91
CA THR A 61 25.21 15.08 -3.14
C THR A 61 24.40 14.89 -1.86
N ILE A 62 23.46 15.80 -1.59
CA ILE A 62 22.59 15.80 -0.40
C ILE A 62 21.11 15.75 -0.78
N ILE A 63 20.37 14.83 -0.17
CA ILE A 63 18.90 14.77 -0.21
C ILE A 63 18.36 15.39 1.08
N THR A 64 17.67 16.51 0.94
CA THR A 64 17.06 17.28 2.03
C THR A 64 15.56 17.03 2.06
N ILE A 65 15.05 16.59 3.21
CA ILE A 65 13.61 16.42 3.43
C ILE A 65 13.02 17.72 3.97
N ASN A 66 12.04 18.28 3.26
CA ASN A 66 11.31 19.48 3.66
C ASN A 66 9.88 19.15 4.08
N GLU A 67 9.63 19.11 5.39
CA GLU A 67 8.30 18.83 5.94
C GLU A 67 7.30 19.99 5.83
N ASN A 68 7.79 21.20 5.49
CA ASN A 68 6.95 22.38 5.31
C ASN A 68 6.33 22.45 3.90
N GLU A 69 6.82 21.63 2.97
CA GLU A 69 6.20 21.43 1.66
C GLU A 69 5.38 20.14 1.71
N THR A 70 4.05 20.27 1.64
CA THR A 70 3.12 19.15 1.68
C THR A 70 2.35 19.02 0.37
N TYR A 71 2.08 17.79 -0.04
CA TYR A 71 1.36 17.45 -1.27
C TYR A 71 0.13 16.59 -0.93
N GLN A 72 -0.20 15.59 -1.76
CA GLN A 72 -1.34 14.71 -1.54
C GLN A 72 -1.17 13.75 -0.36
N THR A 73 -2.31 13.26 0.15
CA THR A 73 -2.34 12.13 1.09
C THR A 73 -2.33 10.81 0.33
N ILE A 74 -1.60 9.84 0.88
CA ILE A 74 -1.46 8.50 0.30
C ILE A 74 -2.57 7.59 0.81
N ASP A 75 -3.29 6.99 -0.13
CA ASP A 75 -4.34 6.03 0.15
C ASP A 75 -3.76 4.63 0.41
N GLY A 76 -2.72 4.21 -0.31
CA GLY A 76 -1.96 3.01 0.00
C GLY A 76 -1.14 2.45 -1.16
N PHE A 77 -0.42 1.37 -0.85
CA PHE A 77 0.41 0.61 -1.79
C PHE A 77 -0.01 -0.85 -1.75
N GLY A 78 0.05 -1.53 -2.89
CA GLY A 78 -0.31 -2.95 -2.95
C GLY A 78 -0.35 -3.54 -4.35
N TYR A 79 -1.37 -4.36 -4.57
CA TYR A 79 -1.48 -5.25 -5.73
C TYR A 79 -2.93 -5.35 -6.19
N THR A 80 -3.13 -6.00 -7.33
CA THR A 80 -4.40 -6.60 -7.75
C THR A 80 -4.53 -8.04 -7.22
N LEU A 81 -5.56 -8.29 -6.41
CA LEU A 81 -5.96 -9.63 -6.01
C LEU A 81 -6.92 -10.19 -7.08
N THR A 82 -6.34 -10.71 -8.16
CA THR A 82 -7.08 -11.36 -9.25
C THR A 82 -7.73 -12.66 -8.78
N GLY A 83 -8.74 -13.16 -9.49
CA GLY A 83 -9.37 -14.44 -9.13
C GLY A 83 -8.38 -15.61 -9.19
N GLY A 84 -7.42 -15.59 -10.14
CA GLY A 84 -6.30 -16.53 -10.18
C GLY A 84 -5.37 -16.42 -8.97
N SER A 85 -5.03 -15.20 -8.53
CA SER A 85 -4.24 -15.00 -7.30
C SER A 85 -4.97 -15.54 -6.08
N ALA A 86 -6.27 -15.25 -5.96
CA ALA A 86 -7.10 -15.73 -4.86
C ALA A 86 -7.23 -17.25 -4.88
N MET A 87 -7.37 -17.87 -6.05
CA MET A 87 -7.42 -19.32 -6.21
C MET A 87 -6.13 -19.97 -5.69
N HIS A 88 -4.95 -19.46 -6.07
CA HIS A 88 -3.67 -19.98 -5.59
C HIS A 88 -3.52 -19.85 -4.07
N LEU A 89 -3.85 -18.68 -3.53
CA LEU A 89 -3.84 -18.46 -2.09
C LEU A 89 -4.79 -19.40 -1.36
N PHE A 90 -6.03 -19.54 -1.85
CA PHE A 90 -7.05 -20.39 -1.25
C PHE A 90 -6.65 -21.88 -1.23
N LYS A 91 -5.94 -22.35 -2.27
CA LYS A 91 -5.49 -23.75 -2.41
C LYS A 91 -4.31 -24.11 -1.52
N LEU A 92 -3.60 -23.13 -0.95
CA LEU A 92 -2.63 -23.40 0.12
C LEU A 92 -3.33 -24.03 1.32
N ASP A 93 -2.60 -24.85 2.07
CA ASP A 93 -3.06 -25.30 3.37
C ASP A 93 -3.31 -24.10 4.31
N THR A 94 -4.20 -24.29 5.29
CA THR A 94 -4.65 -23.19 6.16
C THR A 94 -3.50 -22.51 6.89
N SER A 95 -2.47 -23.25 7.30
CA SER A 95 -1.32 -22.69 8.04
C SER A 95 -0.45 -21.83 7.13
N THR A 96 -0.12 -22.33 5.95
CA THR A 96 0.70 -21.67 4.94
C THR A 96 -0.02 -20.42 4.43
N ARG A 97 -1.31 -20.53 4.11
CA ARG A 97 -2.13 -19.37 3.73
C ARG A 97 -2.13 -18.30 4.82
N ALA A 98 -2.40 -18.67 6.08
CA ALA A 98 -2.40 -17.71 7.18
C ALA A 98 -1.04 -17.01 7.38
N GLN A 99 0.07 -17.72 7.22
CA GLN A 99 1.41 -17.14 7.29
C GLN A 99 1.65 -16.14 6.15
N ILE A 100 1.30 -16.48 4.91
CA ILE A 100 1.44 -15.59 3.75
C ILE A 100 0.56 -14.35 3.88
N LEU A 101 -0.70 -14.53 4.27
CA LEU A 101 -1.60 -13.39 4.43
C LEU A 101 -1.13 -12.46 5.56
N ARG A 102 -0.55 -12.98 6.65
CA ARG A 102 0.09 -12.14 7.67
C ARG A 102 1.34 -11.44 7.12
N GLU A 103 2.22 -12.17 6.41
CA GLU A 103 3.41 -11.63 5.75
C GLU A 103 3.06 -10.39 4.90
N LEU A 104 2.00 -10.49 4.11
CA LEU A 104 1.55 -9.42 3.22
C LEU A 104 0.77 -8.31 3.94
N PHE A 105 -0.21 -8.62 4.79
CA PHE A 105 -1.25 -7.67 5.18
C PHE A 105 -1.18 -7.20 6.64
N ASP A 106 -0.50 -7.93 7.53
CA ASP A 106 -0.33 -7.47 8.91
C ASP A 106 0.59 -6.24 8.95
N THR A 107 0.27 -5.28 9.82
CA THR A 107 0.92 -3.97 9.89
C THR A 107 1.95 -3.87 11.03
N ASN A 108 2.18 -4.96 11.76
CA ASN A 108 3.23 -5.03 12.77
C ASN A 108 4.64 -4.94 12.16
N GLU A 109 5.65 -4.85 13.04
CA GLU A 109 7.05 -4.64 12.66
C GLU A 109 7.68 -5.78 11.85
N ASN A 110 7.10 -6.97 11.81
CA ASN A 110 7.63 -8.14 11.09
C ASN A 110 7.10 -8.27 9.66
N HIS A 111 6.08 -7.49 9.27
CA HIS A 111 5.35 -7.68 8.02
C HIS A 111 5.35 -6.40 7.16
N ILE A 112 5.00 -6.53 5.88
CA ILE A 112 5.04 -5.40 4.94
C ILE A 112 3.75 -4.55 5.03
N GLY A 113 2.63 -5.15 5.40
CA GLY A 113 1.33 -4.49 5.59
C GLY A 113 0.86 -3.72 4.35
N VAL A 114 0.64 -4.44 3.26
CA VAL A 114 -0.12 -3.98 2.10
C VAL A 114 -1.41 -3.30 2.57
N SER A 115 -1.70 -2.14 1.99
CA SER A 115 -2.75 -1.25 2.49
C SER A 115 -3.86 -0.96 1.48
N TYR A 116 -3.67 -1.39 0.23
CA TYR A 116 -4.64 -1.22 -0.83
C TYR A 116 -4.63 -2.44 -1.75
N LEU A 117 -5.80 -2.98 -2.08
CA LEU A 117 -5.95 -4.00 -3.13
C LEU A 117 -6.88 -3.51 -4.24
N ARG A 118 -6.55 -3.87 -5.47
CA ARG A 118 -7.46 -3.80 -6.61
C ARG A 118 -8.09 -5.18 -6.87
N LEU A 119 -9.35 -5.19 -7.26
CA LEU A 119 -10.18 -6.36 -7.52
C LEU A 119 -10.81 -6.22 -8.91
N SER A 120 -11.16 -7.34 -9.52
CA SER A 120 -12.08 -7.36 -10.65
C SER A 120 -13.53 -7.37 -10.20
N ILE A 121 -14.36 -6.63 -10.92
CA ILE A 121 -15.82 -6.68 -10.86
C ILE A 121 -16.25 -7.59 -12.01
N GLY A 122 -16.44 -8.87 -11.69
CA GLY A 122 -16.46 -9.97 -12.66
C GLY A 122 -15.07 -10.54 -12.90
N ALA A 123 -14.90 -11.26 -14.00
CA ALA A 123 -13.60 -11.80 -14.38
C ALA A 123 -12.62 -10.70 -14.81
N SER A 124 -11.35 -10.89 -14.49
CA SER A 124 -10.20 -10.30 -15.18
C SER A 124 -9.66 -11.27 -16.24
N ASP A 125 -8.56 -10.89 -16.88
CA ASP A 125 -7.80 -11.78 -17.76
C ASP A 125 -6.95 -12.81 -17.01
N LEU A 126 -6.71 -12.59 -15.70
CA LEU A 126 -6.03 -13.51 -14.79
C LEU A 126 -7.01 -14.32 -13.93
N ASP A 127 -8.17 -14.63 -14.50
CA ASP A 127 -9.14 -15.60 -13.99
C ASP A 127 -9.08 -16.90 -14.81
N GLU A 128 -9.55 -18.00 -14.24
CA GLU A 128 -9.57 -19.30 -14.94
C GLU A 128 -10.64 -19.39 -16.03
N LYS A 129 -11.63 -18.51 -15.99
CA LYS A 129 -12.63 -18.33 -17.03
C LYS A 129 -13.22 -16.94 -17.00
N VAL A 130 -13.84 -16.57 -18.11
CA VAL A 130 -14.62 -15.35 -18.23
C VAL A 130 -15.98 -15.54 -17.56
N PHE A 131 -16.41 -14.55 -16.78
CA PHE A 131 -17.75 -14.47 -16.22
C PHE A 131 -18.10 -13.02 -15.86
N SER A 132 -19.39 -12.73 -15.73
CA SER A 132 -19.93 -11.57 -15.03
C SER A 132 -20.86 -12.03 -13.90
N TYR A 133 -21.33 -11.07 -13.09
CA TYR A 133 -22.29 -11.38 -12.01
C TYR A 133 -23.74 -11.47 -12.50
N ASN A 134 -23.98 -11.36 -13.80
CA ASN A 134 -25.31 -11.43 -14.39
C ASN A 134 -25.26 -12.01 -15.81
N ASP A 135 -24.49 -13.08 -15.99
CA ASP A 135 -24.49 -13.85 -17.23
C ASP A 135 -25.81 -14.60 -17.41
N LEU A 136 -26.37 -14.54 -18.61
CA LEU A 136 -27.66 -15.11 -18.96
C LEU A 136 -27.54 -15.93 -20.25
N PRO A 137 -28.46 -16.89 -20.49
CA PRO A 137 -28.57 -17.54 -21.79
C PRO A 137 -28.84 -16.52 -22.91
N ASP A 138 -28.34 -16.83 -24.11
CA ASP A 138 -28.49 -15.98 -25.30
C ASP A 138 -29.94 -15.53 -25.52
N GLY A 139 -30.10 -14.23 -25.81
CA GLY A 139 -31.40 -13.60 -26.03
C GLY A 139 -32.16 -13.18 -24.77
N GLN A 140 -31.66 -13.49 -23.57
CA GLN A 140 -32.25 -12.99 -22.32
C GLN A 140 -31.59 -11.69 -21.83
N THR A 141 -32.36 -10.88 -21.10
CA THR A 141 -31.89 -9.67 -20.42
C THR A 141 -32.43 -9.63 -19.00
N ASP A 142 -31.76 -8.88 -18.11
CA ASP A 142 -32.18 -8.67 -16.74
C ASP A 142 -31.89 -7.23 -16.30
N VAL A 143 -32.61 -6.28 -16.92
CA VAL A 143 -32.40 -4.83 -16.69
C VAL A 143 -32.60 -4.39 -15.23
N ASN A 144 -33.29 -5.19 -14.42
CA ASN A 144 -33.55 -4.92 -13.01
C ASN A 144 -32.53 -5.58 -12.06
N MET A 145 -31.52 -6.28 -12.59
CA MET A 145 -30.52 -7.03 -11.82
C MET A 145 -31.16 -7.99 -10.80
N ALA A 146 -32.23 -8.69 -11.19
CA ALA A 146 -32.95 -9.63 -10.32
C ALA A 146 -32.20 -10.96 -10.14
N ARG A 147 -31.34 -11.31 -11.09
CA ARG A 147 -30.49 -12.52 -11.11
C ARG A 147 -29.01 -12.20 -10.86
N PHE A 148 -28.70 -11.04 -10.29
CA PHE A 148 -27.33 -10.71 -9.92
C PHE A 148 -26.81 -11.68 -8.85
N ASP A 149 -25.63 -12.26 -9.07
CA ASP A 149 -24.95 -13.13 -8.11
C ASP A 149 -23.44 -12.96 -8.19
N LEU A 150 -22.78 -12.77 -7.04
CA LEU A 150 -21.32 -12.74 -6.93
C LEU A 150 -20.67 -14.06 -7.40
N GLY A 151 -21.45 -15.14 -7.43
CA GLY A 151 -21.17 -16.33 -8.23
C GLY A 151 -19.77 -16.88 -8.00
N TYR A 152 -18.91 -16.73 -9.01
CA TYR A 152 -17.57 -17.31 -9.03
C TYR A 152 -16.66 -16.82 -7.90
N ASP A 153 -16.79 -15.55 -7.52
CA ASP A 153 -15.92 -14.96 -6.50
C ASP A 153 -16.18 -15.52 -5.10
N ARG A 154 -17.33 -16.19 -4.89
CA ARG A 154 -17.61 -16.90 -3.64
C ARG A 154 -16.75 -18.16 -3.46
N LEU A 155 -16.16 -18.68 -4.53
CA LEU A 155 -15.32 -19.88 -4.46
C LEU A 155 -13.97 -19.58 -3.79
N TYR A 156 -13.31 -18.50 -4.19
CA TYR A 156 -11.91 -18.22 -3.81
C TYR A 156 -11.69 -16.79 -3.32
N LEU A 157 -12.15 -15.79 -4.09
CA LEU A 157 -11.87 -14.37 -3.82
C LEU A 157 -12.44 -13.90 -2.48
N ILE A 158 -13.74 -14.08 -2.27
CA ILE A 158 -14.43 -13.62 -1.06
C ILE A 158 -13.90 -14.32 0.21
N PRO A 159 -13.70 -15.66 0.23
CA PRO A 159 -13.06 -16.32 1.37
C PRO A 159 -11.67 -15.75 1.71
N VAL A 160 -10.81 -15.54 0.71
CA VAL A 160 -9.47 -14.97 0.92
C VAL A 160 -9.56 -13.52 1.42
N LEU A 161 -10.45 -12.70 0.85
CA LEU A 161 -10.68 -11.33 1.31
C LEU A 161 -11.14 -11.27 2.76
N LYS A 162 -12.00 -12.19 3.20
CA LYS A 162 -12.43 -12.27 4.61
C LYS A 162 -11.26 -12.57 5.55
N GLU A 163 -10.34 -13.46 5.16
CA GLU A 163 -9.12 -13.72 5.93
C GLU A 163 -8.19 -12.49 5.95
N ILE A 164 -8.05 -11.78 4.83
CA ILE A 164 -7.28 -10.52 4.75
C ILE A 164 -7.89 -9.45 5.68
N LEU A 165 -9.21 -9.25 5.65
CA LEU A 165 -9.91 -8.27 6.47
C LEU A 165 -9.84 -8.60 7.97
N ALA A 166 -9.73 -9.88 8.33
CA ALA A 166 -9.49 -10.29 9.71
C ALA A 166 -8.08 -9.89 10.21
N ILE A 167 -7.11 -9.77 9.31
CA ILE A 167 -5.74 -9.32 9.60
C ILE A 167 -5.65 -7.80 9.57
N ASN A 168 -6.21 -7.18 8.53
CA ASN A 168 -6.19 -5.74 8.30
C ASN A 168 -7.59 -5.24 7.88
N SER A 169 -8.42 -4.93 8.87
CA SER A 169 -9.77 -4.41 8.65
C SER A 169 -9.82 -3.01 8.04
N GLN A 170 -8.68 -2.32 7.95
CA GLN A 170 -8.58 -0.95 7.42
C GLN A 170 -8.06 -0.91 5.98
N ILE A 171 -7.77 -2.07 5.36
CA ILE A 171 -7.33 -2.13 3.98
C ILE A 171 -8.39 -1.53 3.05
N LYS A 172 -7.96 -0.72 2.08
CA LYS A 172 -8.85 -0.16 1.05
C LYS A 172 -8.92 -1.11 -0.15
N LEU A 173 -10.11 -1.17 -0.76
CA LEU A 173 -10.39 -2.03 -1.91
C LEU A 173 -10.92 -1.19 -3.07
N LEU A 174 -10.32 -1.32 -4.24
CA LEU A 174 -10.81 -0.74 -5.50
C LEU A 174 -11.32 -1.87 -6.39
N GLY A 175 -12.53 -1.74 -6.93
CA GLY A 175 -13.03 -2.66 -7.96
C GLY A 175 -12.92 -2.04 -9.35
N SER A 176 -12.43 -2.76 -10.35
CA SER A 176 -12.48 -2.35 -11.76
C SER A 176 -13.29 -3.36 -12.56
N SER A 177 -14.12 -2.93 -13.51
CA SER A 177 -14.82 -3.87 -14.41
C SER A 177 -14.06 -4.02 -15.71
N TRP A 178 -13.81 -5.25 -16.16
CA TRP A 178 -13.20 -5.50 -17.46
C TRP A 178 -14.24 -5.61 -18.58
N SER A 179 -15.46 -6.02 -18.24
CA SER A 179 -16.59 -6.00 -19.16
C SER A 179 -17.92 -6.07 -18.39
N PRO A 180 -18.98 -5.42 -18.89
CA PRO A 180 -20.35 -5.72 -18.48
C PRO A 180 -20.76 -7.14 -18.91
N PRO A 181 -21.88 -7.67 -18.39
CA PRO A 181 -22.55 -8.83 -18.94
C PRO A 181 -22.72 -8.72 -20.47
N THR A 182 -22.50 -9.82 -21.20
CA THR A 182 -22.46 -9.79 -22.67
C THR A 182 -23.76 -9.28 -23.30
N TRP A 183 -24.91 -9.56 -22.69
CA TRP A 183 -26.21 -9.10 -23.19
C TRP A 183 -26.35 -7.56 -23.19
N MET A 184 -25.49 -6.83 -22.47
CA MET A 184 -25.46 -5.36 -22.49
C MET A 184 -24.61 -4.77 -23.62
N LYS A 185 -23.85 -5.59 -24.34
CA LYS A 185 -22.86 -5.14 -25.33
C LYS A 185 -23.38 -5.24 -26.76
N THR A 186 -22.92 -4.33 -27.62
CA THR A 186 -23.31 -4.28 -29.04
C THR A 186 -23.01 -5.55 -29.82
N ASN A 187 -21.96 -6.29 -29.43
CA ASN A 187 -21.52 -7.50 -30.10
C ASN A 187 -21.92 -8.79 -29.36
N LYS A 188 -22.52 -8.70 -28.17
CA LYS A 188 -22.86 -9.86 -27.32
C LYS A 188 -21.67 -10.79 -27.01
N HIS A 189 -20.45 -10.27 -27.00
CA HIS A 189 -19.22 -11.04 -26.69
C HIS A 189 -18.45 -10.44 -25.51
N SER A 190 -17.63 -11.25 -24.85
CA SER A 190 -16.81 -10.80 -23.70
C SER A 190 -15.62 -9.93 -24.10
N VAL A 191 -15.19 -9.99 -25.36
CA VAL A 191 -14.10 -9.20 -25.93
C VAL A 191 -14.67 -8.09 -26.81
N ASN A 192 -14.08 -6.89 -26.74
CA ASN A 192 -14.48 -5.72 -27.52
C ASN A 192 -15.97 -5.36 -27.34
N GLY A 193 -16.57 -4.69 -28.33
CA GLY A 193 -17.92 -4.15 -28.25
C GLY A 193 -17.99 -2.88 -27.42
N THR A 194 -19.14 -2.23 -27.47
CA THR A 194 -19.44 -1.03 -26.67
C THR A 194 -20.69 -1.28 -25.84
N LEU A 195 -20.85 -0.53 -24.76
CA LEU A 195 -22.04 -0.59 -23.92
C LEU A 195 -23.21 0.04 -24.68
N GLU A 196 -24.29 -0.71 -24.89
CA GLU A 196 -25.46 -0.15 -25.55
C GLU A 196 -26.17 0.85 -24.63
N THR A 197 -26.52 2.02 -25.19
CA THR A 197 -27.14 3.11 -24.43
C THR A 197 -28.42 2.71 -23.70
N GLN A 198 -29.20 1.78 -24.25
CA GLN A 198 -30.42 1.26 -23.61
C GLN A 198 -30.16 0.54 -22.28
N TYR A 199 -28.91 0.11 -22.01
CA TYR A 199 -28.53 -0.61 -20.80
C TYR A 199 -27.71 0.22 -19.81
N TYR A 200 -27.58 1.54 -19.99
CA TYR A 200 -26.84 2.38 -19.05
C TYR A 200 -27.40 2.29 -17.62
N ASP A 201 -28.72 2.40 -17.45
CA ASP A 201 -29.32 2.29 -16.11
C ASP A 201 -29.16 0.89 -15.50
N ALA A 202 -29.25 -0.16 -16.33
CA ALA A 202 -29.01 -1.52 -15.89
C ALA A 202 -27.56 -1.72 -15.45
N TYR A 203 -26.58 -1.21 -16.21
CA TYR A 203 -25.18 -1.32 -15.86
C TYR A 203 -24.79 -0.46 -14.64
N ALA A 204 -25.41 0.71 -14.46
CA ALA A 204 -25.30 1.47 -13.22
C ALA A 204 -25.82 0.67 -12.01
N LEU A 205 -26.97 -0.01 -12.17
CA LEU A 205 -27.52 -0.89 -11.14
C LEU A 205 -26.62 -2.11 -10.87
N TYR A 206 -25.90 -2.62 -11.88
CA TYR A 206 -24.92 -3.70 -11.72
C TYR A 206 -23.80 -3.30 -10.73
N PHE A 207 -23.24 -2.09 -10.84
CA PHE A 207 -22.27 -1.58 -9.85
C PHE A 207 -22.87 -1.39 -8.45
N VAL A 208 -24.10 -0.88 -8.36
CA VAL A 208 -24.82 -0.75 -7.08
C VAL A 208 -24.99 -2.13 -6.43
N ARG A 209 -25.42 -3.14 -7.19
CA ARG A 209 -25.56 -4.52 -6.68
C ARG A 209 -24.23 -5.11 -6.24
N TYR A 210 -23.17 -4.93 -7.01
CA TYR A 210 -21.84 -5.38 -6.60
C TYR A 210 -21.44 -4.80 -5.24
N ILE A 211 -21.58 -3.49 -5.05
CA ILE A 211 -21.22 -2.83 -3.79
C ILE A 211 -22.12 -3.28 -2.63
N GLU A 212 -23.43 -3.42 -2.87
CA GLU A 212 -24.38 -3.90 -1.86
C GLU A 212 -24.11 -5.36 -1.45
N GLU A 213 -23.87 -6.26 -2.41
CA GLU A 213 -23.59 -7.67 -2.13
C GLU A 213 -22.22 -7.85 -1.46
N MET A 214 -21.17 -7.16 -1.91
CA MET A 214 -19.87 -7.18 -1.22
C MET A 214 -20.01 -6.69 0.22
N ARG A 215 -20.82 -5.65 0.46
CA ARG A 215 -21.10 -5.17 1.82
C ARG A 215 -21.84 -6.20 2.67
N LYS A 216 -22.75 -7.00 2.11
CA LYS A 216 -23.40 -8.11 2.82
C LYS A 216 -22.41 -9.20 3.22
N GLU A 217 -21.35 -9.39 2.44
CA GLU A 217 -20.23 -10.27 2.77
C GLU A 217 -19.26 -9.64 3.79
N GLY A 218 -19.53 -8.43 4.28
CA GLY A 218 -18.66 -7.70 5.21
C GLY A 218 -17.48 -6.99 4.53
N ILE A 219 -17.50 -6.87 3.20
CA ILE A 219 -16.43 -6.30 2.39
C ILE A 219 -16.83 -4.90 1.93
N LYS A 220 -16.07 -3.89 2.33
CA LYS A 220 -16.30 -2.49 1.93
C LYS A 220 -15.46 -2.14 0.71
N ILE A 221 -16.11 -1.72 -0.36
CA ILE A 221 -15.45 -1.17 -1.56
C ILE A 221 -15.23 0.34 -1.38
N ASP A 222 -13.97 0.78 -1.38
CA ASP A 222 -13.59 2.20 -1.22
C ASP A 222 -13.83 2.99 -2.51
N ALA A 223 -13.45 2.40 -3.64
CA ALA A 223 -13.56 3.02 -4.96
C ALA A 223 -13.91 2.00 -6.03
N ILE A 224 -14.44 2.48 -7.15
CA ILE A 224 -14.50 1.73 -8.40
C ILE A 224 -13.90 2.51 -9.55
N THR A 225 -13.35 1.80 -10.54
CA THR A 225 -13.23 2.30 -11.90
C THR A 225 -14.32 1.67 -12.76
N ILE A 226 -14.80 2.41 -13.76
CA ILE A 226 -15.94 2.00 -14.58
C ILE A 226 -15.55 0.91 -15.58
N GLN A 227 -14.36 1.02 -16.12
CA GLN A 227 -13.84 0.13 -17.15
C GLN A 227 -12.33 0.06 -17.00
N ASN A 228 -11.78 -1.16 -16.91
CA ASN A 228 -10.37 -1.45 -17.07
C ASN A 228 -9.97 -1.16 -18.51
N GLU A 229 -8.95 -0.35 -18.73
CA GLU A 229 -8.35 -0.08 -20.04
C GLU A 229 -9.39 0.18 -21.15
N PRO A 230 -10.25 1.20 -21.04
CA PRO A 230 -11.36 1.46 -21.95
C PRO A 230 -10.99 1.66 -23.43
N LEU A 231 -9.70 1.77 -23.75
CA LEU A 231 -9.17 1.88 -25.12
C LEU A 231 -8.46 0.59 -25.59
N ASN A 232 -8.46 -0.46 -24.77
CA ASN A 232 -7.93 -1.78 -25.11
C ASN A 232 -9.10 -2.75 -25.36
N ASP A 233 -9.27 -3.14 -26.61
CA ASP A 233 -10.38 -3.99 -27.08
C ASP A 233 -9.98 -5.45 -27.33
N HIS A 234 -8.76 -5.84 -26.94
CA HIS A 234 -8.18 -7.15 -27.24
C HIS A 234 -8.24 -8.14 -26.06
N ASN A 235 -8.17 -7.63 -24.82
CA ASN A 235 -8.12 -8.50 -23.65
C ASN A 235 -9.45 -9.26 -23.44
N ASN A 236 -9.43 -10.34 -22.66
CA ASN A 236 -10.61 -11.14 -22.38
C ASN A 236 -10.83 -11.28 -20.87
N PRO A 237 -11.81 -10.59 -20.27
CA PRO A 237 -12.79 -9.71 -20.92
C PRO A 237 -12.25 -8.30 -21.25
N SER A 238 -12.94 -7.59 -22.16
CA SER A 238 -12.69 -6.17 -22.47
C SER A 238 -13.97 -5.46 -22.96
N LEU A 239 -14.00 -4.12 -22.85
CA LEU A 239 -15.04 -3.26 -23.40
C LEU A 239 -14.42 -1.94 -23.88
N SER A 240 -14.74 -1.56 -25.12
CA SER A 240 -14.40 -0.26 -25.65
C SER A 240 -15.35 0.81 -25.08
N MET A 241 -14.81 1.80 -24.38
CA MET A 241 -15.58 2.91 -23.81
C MET A 241 -14.83 4.24 -23.96
N PHE A 242 -15.10 4.99 -25.02
CA PHE A 242 -14.47 6.31 -25.22
C PHE A 242 -14.94 7.35 -24.20
N ALA A 243 -14.15 8.41 -24.02
CA ALA A 243 -14.40 9.44 -23.00
C ALA A 243 -15.82 10.04 -23.03
N PRO A 244 -16.40 10.43 -24.20
CA PRO A 244 -17.78 10.94 -24.23
C PRO A 244 -18.82 9.93 -23.75
N ILE A 245 -18.62 8.64 -24.04
CA ILE A 245 -19.50 7.55 -23.60
C ILE A 245 -19.40 7.39 -22.08
N GLN A 246 -18.18 7.38 -21.53
CA GLN A 246 -17.97 7.29 -20.09
C GLN A 246 -18.57 8.49 -19.35
N ALA A 247 -18.35 9.71 -19.84
CA ALA A 247 -18.96 10.93 -19.29
C ALA A 247 -20.50 10.86 -19.30
N GLN A 248 -21.08 10.43 -20.43
CA GLN A 248 -22.52 10.27 -20.58
C GLN A 248 -23.08 9.24 -19.59
N PHE A 249 -22.45 8.06 -19.49
CA PHE A 249 -22.84 7.02 -18.55
C PHE A 249 -22.80 7.50 -17.09
N ILE A 250 -21.75 8.25 -16.72
CA ILE A 250 -21.61 8.81 -15.36
C ILE A 250 -22.75 9.77 -15.04
N LYS A 251 -22.95 10.80 -15.87
CA LYS A 251 -23.89 11.87 -15.56
C LYS A 251 -25.35 11.45 -15.68
N GLN A 252 -25.67 10.53 -16.60
CA GLN A 252 -27.05 10.10 -16.83
C GLN A 252 -27.48 8.95 -15.90
N SER A 253 -26.57 8.02 -15.59
CA SER A 253 -26.96 6.75 -14.94
C SER A 253 -26.16 6.47 -13.67
N LEU A 254 -24.83 6.31 -13.73
CA LEU A 254 -24.04 5.81 -12.59
C LEU A 254 -24.08 6.77 -11.39
N GLY A 255 -23.79 8.05 -11.61
CA GLY A 255 -23.81 9.08 -10.56
C GLY A 255 -25.18 9.21 -9.89
N PRO A 256 -26.28 9.40 -10.66
CA PRO A 256 -27.63 9.40 -10.13
C PRO A 256 -28.02 8.11 -9.39
N ALA A 257 -27.63 6.94 -9.89
CA ALA A 257 -27.88 5.65 -9.22
C ALA A 257 -27.16 5.59 -7.85
N PHE A 258 -25.89 5.99 -7.79
CA PHE A 258 -25.15 6.02 -6.52
C PHE A 258 -25.81 6.95 -5.50
N ARG A 259 -26.25 8.15 -5.91
CA ARG A 259 -27.02 9.06 -5.02
C ARG A 259 -28.33 8.42 -4.55
N ARG A 260 -29.12 7.84 -5.47
CA ARG A 260 -30.42 7.22 -5.16
C ARG A 260 -30.28 6.06 -4.18
N HIS A 261 -29.21 5.28 -4.30
CA HIS A 261 -28.93 4.12 -3.46
C HIS A 261 -28.01 4.44 -2.26
N SER A 262 -27.69 5.73 -2.03
CA SER A 262 -26.81 6.17 -0.93
C SER A 262 -25.44 5.45 -0.91
N ILE A 263 -24.87 5.21 -2.09
CA ILE A 263 -23.55 4.61 -2.26
C ILE A 263 -22.49 5.70 -2.11
N ASN A 264 -21.56 5.47 -1.17
CA ASN A 264 -20.44 6.39 -0.88
C ASN A 264 -19.11 5.96 -1.54
N THR A 265 -19.11 4.85 -2.28
CA THR A 265 -17.94 4.38 -3.02
C THR A 265 -17.55 5.40 -4.08
N LYS A 266 -16.27 5.72 -4.16
CA LYS A 266 -15.74 6.72 -5.12
C LYS A 266 -15.86 6.21 -6.56
N ILE A 267 -16.14 7.11 -7.49
CA ILE A 267 -16.06 6.84 -8.93
C ILE A 267 -14.75 7.41 -9.44
N ILE A 268 -13.90 6.53 -9.98
CA ILE A 268 -12.63 6.89 -10.62
C ILE A 268 -12.76 6.61 -12.12
N ILE A 269 -12.31 7.54 -12.95
CA ILE A 269 -12.41 7.46 -14.41
C ILE A 269 -11.11 6.99 -15.05
N TYR A 270 -11.18 6.70 -16.35
CA TYR A 270 -10.07 6.28 -17.22
C TYR A 270 -9.49 4.89 -16.94
N ASP A 271 -8.59 4.69 -15.97
CA ASP A 271 -7.98 3.39 -15.64
C ASP A 271 -7.21 2.78 -16.85
N HIS A 272 -6.35 3.59 -17.47
CA HIS A 272 -5.53 3.19 -18.63
C HIS A 272 -4.25 4.04 -18.75
N ASN A 273 -3.53 3.93 -19.87
CA ASN A 273 -2.16 4.40 -20.02
C ASN A 273 -1.95 5.92 -19.98
N ALA A 274 -0.80 6.35 -19.49
CA ALA A 274 -0.46 7.76 -19.33
C ALA A 274 -0.26 8.54 -20.65
N ASP A 275 -0.15 7.85 -21.79
CA ASP A 275 -0.06 8.44 -23.14
C ASP A 275 -1.35 9.14 -23.60
N HIS A 276 -2.51 8.74 -23.08
CA HIS A 276 -3.81 9.34 -23.38
C HIS A 276 -4.44 10.04 -22.16
N TRP A 277 -3.63 10.81 -21.43
CA TRP A 277 -4.08 11.59 -20.26
C TRP A 277 -5.27 12.52 -20.55
N ASN A 278 -5.40 13.00 -21.79
CA ASN A 278 -6.49 13.87 -22.24
C ASN A 278 -7.87 13.20 -22.23
N TYR A 279 -7.92 11.85 -22.19
CA TYR A 279 -9.16 11.12 -21.95
C TYR A 279 -9.82 11.61 -20.65
N SER A 280 -9.03 11.67 -19.57
CA SER A 280 -9.52 12.10 -18.25
C SER A 280 -9.97 13.55 -18.24
N THR A 281 -9.16 14.45 -18.79
CA THR A 281 -9.47 15.89 -18.77
C THR A 281 -10.75 16.20 -19.55
N SER A 282 -10.97 15.54 -20.68
CA SER A 282 -12.20 15.73 -21.49
C SER A 282 -13.49 15.33 -20.75
N ILE A 283 -13.44 14.35 -19.85
CA ILE A 283 -14.58 14.00 -18.99
C ILE A 283 -14.75 15.03 -17.88
N LEU A 284 -13.64 15.47 -17.28
CA LEU A 284 -13.65 16.43 -16.17
C LEU A 284 -14.04 17.85 -16.60
N GLU A 285 -13.99 18.18 -17.89
CA GLU A 285 -14.54 19.43 -18.44
C GLU A 285 -16.08 19.48 -18.38
N ASP A 286 -16.76 18.34 -18.32
CA ASP A 286 -18.22 18.27 -18.19
C ASP A 286 -18.65 18.37 -16.72
N PRO A 287 -19.23 19.50 -16.26
CA PRO A 287 -19.60 19.68 -14.86
C PRO A 287 -20.66 18.69 -14.38
N ASP A 288 -21.51 18.19 -15.28
CA ASP A 288 -22.57 17.25 -14.93
C ASP A 288 -22.01 15.87 -14.62
N ALA A 289 -20.92 15.46 -15.27
CA ALA A 289 -20.18 14.24 -14.93
C ALA A 289 -19.22 14.47 -13.75
N LYS A 290 -18.45 15.57 -13.80
CA LYS A 290 -17.40 15.93 -12.82
C LYS A 290 -17.87 15.92 -11.38
N GLN A 291 -19.12 16.29 -11.11
CA GLN A 291 -19.69 16.33 -9.75
C GLN A 291 -19.78 14.95 -9.07
N TYR A 292 -19.69 13.86 -9.82
CA TYR A 292 -19.74 12.48 -9.31
C TYR A 292 -18.35 11.82 -9.21
N ILE A 293 -17.34 12.40 -9.84
CA ILE A 293 -16.02 11.80 -10.04
C ILE A 293 -15.09 12.22 -8.90
N ASP A 294 -14.40 11.27 -8.29
CA ASP A 294 -13.36 11.54 -7.28
C ASP A 294 -12.01 11.85 -7.93
N GLY A 295 -11.67 11.14 -9.00
CA GLY A 295 -10.37 11.25 -9.65
C GLY A 295 -10.20 10.39 -10.90
N SER A 296 -8.95 10.29 -11.36
CA SER A 296 -8.54 9.54 -12.54
C SER A 296 -7.50 8.48 -12.21
N ALA A 297 -7.64 7.29 -12.80
CA ALA A 297 -6.70 6.19 -12.67
C ALA A 297 -5.79 6.04 -13.90
N PHE A 298 -4.54 5.62 -13.67
CA PHE A 298 -3.52 5.49 -14.70
C PHE A 298 -2.71 4.20 -14.56
N HIS A 299 -2.34 3.66 -15.72
CA HIS A 299 -1.38 2.57 -15.93
C HIS A 299 -0.12 3.15 -16.62
N LEU A 300 0.96 2.37 -16.70
CA LEU A 300 2.21 2.79 -17.37
C LEU A 300 2.73 1.76 -18.37
N TYR A 301 1.84 1.16 -19.17
CA TYR A 301 2.23 0.38 -20.35
C TYR A 301 2.54 1.26 -21.56
N GLY A 302 2.00 2.49 -21.56
CA GLY A 302 2.24 3.52 -22.57
C GLY A 302 2.38 4.92 -21.96
N GLY A 303 3.23 5.76 -22.56
CA GLY A 303 3.44 7.14 -22.15
C GLY A 303 4.52 7.33 -21.10
N THR A 304 4.43 8.43 -20.34
CA THR A 304 5.39 8.80 -19.30
C THR A 304 4.66 9.21 -18.02
N ILE A 305 5.24 8.91 -16.86
CA ILE A 305 4.55 9.14 -15.58
C ILE A 305 4.27 10.61 -15.28
N ASP A 306 5.05 11.54 -15.87
CA ASP A 306 4.85 12.98 -15.69
C ASP A 306 3.53 13.48 -16.29
N ALA A 307 2.90 12.68 -17.17
CA ALA A 307 1.62 13.02 -17.76
C ALA A 307 0.49 13.18 -16.73
N LEU A 308 0.60 12.49 -15.59
CA LEU A 308 -0.34 12.64 -14.47
C LEU A 308 -0.37 14.08 -13.96
N SER A 309 0.78 14.77 -13.89
CA SER A 309 0.83 16.15 -13.42
C SER A 309 0.08 17.11 -14.35
N TYR A 310 0.01 16.86 -15.67
CA TYR A 310 -0.83 17.69 -16.56
C TYR A 310 -2.31 17.62 -16.20
N VAL A 311 -2.79 16.45 -15.75
CA VAL A 311 -4.18 16.28 -15.30
C VAL A 311 -4.39 17.00 -13.97
N HIS A 312 -3.44 16.88 -13.04
CA HIS A 312 -3.50 17.59 -11.76
C HIS A 312 -3.50 19.11 -11.95
N ASP A 313 -2.64 19.65 -12.80
CA ASP A 313 -2.50 21.09 -13.02
C ASP A 313 -3.79 21.71 -13.58
N GLN A 314 -4.56 20.95 -14.37
CA GLN A 314 -5.86 21.37 -14.89
C GLN A 314 -7.01 21.16 -13.90
N PHE A 315 -6.95 20.10 -13.08
CA PHE A 315 -8.01 19.71 -12.14
C PHE A 315 -7.44 19.39 -10.76
N PRO A 316 -6.85 20.38 -10.05
CA PRO A 316 -6.11 20.14 -8.80
C PRO A 316 -7.01 19.66 -7.65
N GLU A 317 -8.33 19.84 -7.75
CA GLU A 317 -9.32 19.33 -6.81
C GLU A 317 -9.67 17.86 -7.01
N LYS A 318 -9.18 17.23 -8.08
CA LYS A 318 -9.40 15.81 -8.39
C LYS A 318 -8.16 14.99 -8.04
N ASN A 319 -8.41 13.78 -7.56
CA ASN A 319 -7.35 12.87 -7.16
C ASN A 319 -6.78 12.11 -8.36
N LEU A 320 -5.53 11.67 -8.26
CA LEU A 320 -4.93 10.74 -9.22
C LEU A 320 -4.56 9.43 -8.55
N TYR A 321 -4.68 8.34 -9.29
CA TYR A 321 -4.47 6.98 -8.82
C TYR A 321 -3.57 6.23 -9.80
N PHE A 322 -2.52 5.56 -9.31
CA PHE A 322 -1.80 4.58 -10.10
C PHE A 322 -2.33 3.20 -9.72
N THR A 323 -2.95 2.51 -10.66
CA THR A 323 -3.82 1.36 -10.38
C THR A 323 -3.30 0.04 -10.91
N GLU A 324 -2.32 0.06 -11.81
CA GLU A 324 -1.81 -1.17 -12.42
C GLU A 324 -0.46 -0.96 -13.15
N GLN A 325 0.46 -1.90 -12.91
CA GLN A 325 1.57 -2.26 -13.78
C GLN A 325 1.95 -3.71 -13.51
N TYR A 326 2.17 -4.53 -14.55
CA TYR A 326 2.65 -5.91 -14.39
C TYR A 326 4.18 -6.01 -14.48
N ILE A 327 4.71 -7.09 -13.90
CA ILE A 327 6.10 -7.53 -14.11
C ILE A 327 6.07 -8.76 -14.99
N GLY A 328 6.85 -8.76 -16.07
CA GLY A 328 6.95 -9.90 -16.98
C GLY A 328 7.84 -11.02 -16.42
N ALA A 329 7.48 -12.27 -16.70
CA ALA A 329 8.24 -13.45 -16.27
C ALA A 329 9.66 -13.54 -16.88
N SER A 330 9.88 -12.89 -18.01
CA SER A 330 11.19 -12.76 -18.67
C SER A 330 12.02 -11.58 -18.14
N GLY A 331 11.47 -10.81 -17.20
CA GLY A 331 12.10 -9.63 -16.62
C GLY A 331 13.35 -9.95 -15.80
N ASP A 332 14.22 -8.96 -15.70
CA ASP A 332 15.39 -9.01 -14.83
C ASP A 332 15.05 -8.38 -13.48
N PHE A 333 15.26 -9.12 -12.38
CA PHE A 333 14.90 -8.67 -11.03
C PHE A 333 15.44 -7.28 -10.70
N LYS A 334 16.71 -7.00 -11.07
CA LYS A 334 17.35 -5.71 -10.77
C LYS A 334 16.77 -4.60 -11.64
N GLY A 335 16.61 -4.84 -12.93
CA GLY A 335 15.96 -3.92 -13.87
C GLY A 335 14.53 -3.57 -13.45
N ASP A 336 13.72 -4.58 -13.14
CA ASP A 336 12.33 -4.42 -12.72
C ASP A 336 12.24 -3.65 -11.40
N LEU A 337 13.05 -4.01 -10.40
CA LEU A 337 13.11 -3.30 -9.12
C LEU A 337 13.41 -1.81 -9.33
N VAL A 338 14.46 -1.50 -10.10
CA VAL A 338 14.89 -0.11 -10.35
C VAL A 338 13.82 0.66 -11.10
N TRP A 339 13.30 0.10 -12.19
CA TRP A 339 12.33 0.77 -13.03
C TRP A 339 11.02 1.04 -12.29
N HIS A 340 10.48 0.04 -11.57
CA HIS A 340 9.21 0.19 -10.86
C HIS A 340 9.34 1.12 -9.65
N VAL A 341 10.44 1.06 -8.88
CA VAL A 341 10.63 2.03 -7.79
C VAL A 341 10.82 3.44 -8.32
N LYS A 342 11.61 3.62 -9.39
CA LYS A 342 11.84 4.94 -10.01
C LYS A 342 10.56 5.54 -10.60
N ASN A 343 9.84 4.79 -11.40
CA ASN A 343 8.71 5.33 -12.17
C ASN A 343 7.40 5.26 -11.40
N LEU A 344 7.20 4.27 -10.52
CA LEU A 344 5.90 4.06 -9.86
C LEU A 344 5.93 4.54 -8.42
N VAL A 345 6.76 3.95 -7.56
CA VAL A 345 6.82 4.34 -6.14
C VAL A 345 7.25 5.81 -6.00
N VAL A 346 8.35 6.19 -6.65
CA VAL A 346 8.83 7.57 -6.70
C VAL A 346 8.03 8.37 -7.72
N GLY A 347 8.05 7.98 -9.00
CA GLY A 347 7.48 8.78 -10.09
C GLY A 347 5.99 9.05 -9.95
N ALA A 348 5.16 8.03 -9.72
CA ALA A 348 3.71 8.22 -9.65
C ALA A 348 3.31 9.08 -8.45
N THR A 349 3.88 8.83 -7.27
CA THR A 349 3.58 9.66 -6.09
C THR A 349 4.17 11.06 -6.19
N ARG A 350 5.29 11.25 -6.92
CA ARG A 350 5.79 12.58 -7.27
C ARG A 350 4.89 13.32 -8.26
N ASN A 351 4.12 12.58 -9.05
CA ASN A 351 3.10 13.07 -9.97
C ASN A 351 1.67 12.86 -9.41
N TRP A 352 1.49 13.16 -8.12
CA TRP A 352 0.20 13.27 -7.42
C TRP A 352 -0.61 11.97 -7.24
N ALA A 353 -0.11 10.80 -7.66
CA ALA A 353 -0.80 9.55 -7.41
C ALA A 353 -0.92 9.27 -5.91
N ARG A 354 -2.12 8.84 -5.49
CA ARG A 354 -2.45 8.48 -4.10
C ARG A 354 -2.31 6.98 -3.85
N THR A 355 -2.26 6.18 -4.90
CA THR A 355 -2.00 4.74 -4.86
C THR A 355 -0.86 4.39 -5.79
N VAL A 356 -0.20 3.27 -5.52
CA VAL A 356 0.64 2.53 -6.48
C VAL A 356 0.37 1.05 -6.29
N LEU A 357 -0.20 0.44 -7.32
CA LEU A 357 -0.58 -0.97 -7.32
C LEU A 357 0.18 -1.70 -8.43
N GLU A 358 0.94 -2.71 -8.04
CA GLU A 358 1.47 -3.72 -8.97
C GLU A 358 0.31 -4.64 -9.41
N TRP A 359 0.53 -5.47 -10.43
CA TRP A 359 -0.51 -6.35 -10.95
C TRP A 359 -0.88 -7.49 -10.01
N ASN A 360 -0.65 -8.75 -10.36
CA ASN A 360 -1.19 -9.85 -9.58
C ASN A 360 -0.41 -10.14 -8.28
N VAL A 361 -1.12 -10.41 -7.19
CA VAL A 361 -0.52 -10.87 -5.92
C VAL A 361 0.23 -12.18 -6.11
N ALA A 362 -0.35 -13.13 -6.86
CA ALA A 362 0.23 -14.45 -7.05
C ALA A 362 -0.03 -15.02 -8.45
N ALA A 363 0.90 -15.86 -8.90
CA ALA A 363 0.74 -16.77 -10.03
C ALA A 363 1.46 -18.09 -9.72
N ASP A 364 1.21 -19.14 -10.49
CA ASP A 364 2.06 -20.33 -10.45
C ASP A 364 3.28 -20.17 -11.38
N SER A 365 4.16 -21.17 -11.40
CA SER A 365 5.35 -21.13 -12.25
C SER A 365 5.06 -21.24 -13.75
N ASN A 366 3.81 -21.51 -14.13
CA ASN A 366 3.35 -21.54 -15.51
C ASN A 366 2.54 -20.28 -15.87
N PHE A 367 2.50 -19.28 -14.98
CA PHE A 367 1.75 -18.03 -15.12
C PHE A 367 0.25 -18.25 -15.32
N LYS A 368 -0.29 -19.32 -14.72
CA LYS A 368 -1.71 -19.66 -14.75
C LYS A 368 -2.42 -19.21 -13.47
N PRO A 369 -3.76 -19.17 -13.46
CA PRO A 369 -4.63 -19.24 -14.62
C PRO A 369 -4.69 -17.90 -15.36
N HIS A 370 -5.08 -17.94 -16.63
CA HIS A 370 -5.48 -16.79 -17.39
C HIS A 370 -6.55 -17.21 -18.41
N THR A 371 -7.40 -16.27 -18.81
CA THR A 371 -8.40 -16.48 -19.85
C THR A 371 -7.76 -16.60 -21.23
N PRO A 372 -8.48 -17.06 -22.27
CA PRO A 372 -7.98 -17.02 -23.63
C PRO A 372 -7.71 -15.58 -24.07
N GLY A 373 -6.46 -15.28 -24.45
CA GLY A 373 -6.01 -13.94 -24.82
C GLY A 373 -5.50 -13.08 -23.64
N GLY A 374 -5.67 -13.54 -22.41
CA GLY A 374 -5.14 -12.88 -21.22
C GLY A 374 -3.62 -13.04 -21.08
N CYS A 375 -3.05 -12.31 -20.11
CA CYS A 375 -1.62 -12.26 -19.90
C CYS A 375 -1.02 -13.65 -19.59
N SER A 376 -0.13 -14.13 -20.47
CA SER A 376 0.50 -15.46 -20.36
C SER A 376 1.90 -15.45 -19.74
N ASP A 377 2.40 -14.29 -19.37
CA ASP A 377 3.74 -14.07 -18.79
C ASP A 377 3.72 -13.12 -17.59
N CYS A 378 2.55 -12.86 -17.00
CA CYS A 378 2.42 -12.00 -15.82
C CYS A 378 2.97 -12.69 -14.57
N LEU A 379 4.06 -12.15 -14.04
CA LEU A 379 4.70 -12.62 -12.81
C LEU A 379 4.02 -11.97 -11.59
N GLY A 380 3.48 -12.80 -10.71
CA GLY A 380 2.92 -12.30 -9.45
C GLY A 380 4.00 -11.88 -8.44
N ALA A 381 3.63 -11.13 -7.41
CA ALA A 381 4.53 -10.86 -6.28
C ALA A 381 4.99 -12.16 -5.59
N LEU A 382 4.13 -13.17 -5.60
CA LEU A 382 4.40 -14.53 -5.14
C LEU A 382 4.31 -15.53 -6.30
N THR A 383 5.21 -16.52 -6.31
CA THR A 383 5.03 -17.74 -7.11
C THR A 383 4.58 -18.89 -6.22
N ILE A 384 3.42 -19.48 -6.52
CA ILE A 384 2.78 -20.55 -5.73
C ILE A 384 2.58 -21.79 -6.60
N ASP A 385 3.21 -22.90 -6.25
CA ASP A 385 3.00 -24.20 -6.90
C ASP A 385 2.38 -25.19 -5.90
N GLY A 386 1.07 -25.43 -6.02
CA GLY A 386 0.34 -26.26 -5.09
C GLY A 386 0.40 -25.68 -3.67
N ASN A 387 1.06 -26.37 -2.74
CA ASN A 387 1.23 -25.91 -1.35
C ASN A 387 2.58 -25.19 -1.11
N VAL A 388 3.39 -24.98 -2.15
CA VAL A 388 4.73 -24.39 -2.03
C VAL A 388 4.70 -22.94 -2.48
N VAL A 389 5.09 -22.03 -1.59
CA VAL A 389 5.27 -20.60 -1.90
C VAL A 389 6.76 -20.34 -2.08
N ARG A 390 7.21 -20.10 -3.31
CA ARG A 390 8.63 -20.00 -3.65
C ARG A 390 9.32 -18.81 -2.93
N ARG A 391 10.61 -19.00 -2.63
CA ARG A 391 11.52 -17.99 -2.13
C ARG A 391 12.81 -17.95 -2.99
N PRO A 392 13.45 -16.78 -3.18
CA PRO A 392 12.98 -15.45 -2.76
C PRO A 392 11.65 -15.05 -3.44
N ARG A 393 10.98 -14.02 -2.92
CA ARG A 393 9.79 -13.44 -3.58
C ARG A 393 10.20 -12.75 -4.90
N ASN A 394 9.22 -12.42 -5.73
CA ASN A 394 9.49 -11.72 -6.99
C ASN A 394 9.64 -10.20 -6.76
N ALA A 395 10.11 -9.46 -7.76
CA ALA A 395 10.43 -8.04 -7.64
C ALA A 395 9.26 -7.20 -7.08
N ALA A 396 8.02 -7.44 -7.54
CA ALA A 396 6.81 -6.74 -7.09
C ALA A 396 6.64 -6.78 -5.55
N TYR A 397 7.04 -7.88 -4.91
CA TYR A 397 7.01 -7.99 -3.45
C TYR A 397 7.89 -6.93 -2.79
N TYR A 398 9.15 -6.81 -3.23
CA TYR A 398 10.12 -5.91 -2.61
C TYR A 398 9.85 -4.45 -2.98
N ILE A 399 9.41 -4.17 -4.21
CA ILE A 399 8.97 -2.84 -4.65
C ILE A 399 7.91 -2.29 -3.69
N ILE A 400 6.84 -3.05 -3.46
CA ILE A 400 5.75 -2.65 -2.57
C ILE A 400 6.19 -2.66 -1.10
N ALA A 401 7.05 -3.59 -0.68
CA ALA A 401 7.54 -3.65 0.69
C ALA A 401 8.27 -2.35 1.12
N HIS A 402 9.09 -1.78 0.22
CA HIS A 402 9.80 -0.52 0.45
C HIS A 402 8.87 0.67 0.76
N ALA A 403 7.65 0.65 0.24
CA ALA A 403 6.64 1.68 0.47
C ALA A 403 5.63 1.29 1.56
N ALA A 404 4.89 0.20 1.37
CA ALA A 404 3.76 -0.21 2.20
C ALA A 404 4.12 -0.33 3.69
N LYS A 405 5.34 -0.80 4.02
CA LYS A 405 5.77 -1.00 5.41
C LYS A 405 5.81 0.28 6.24
N PHE A 406 6.11 1.41 5.60
CA PHE A 406 6.40 2.65 6.30
C PHE A 406 5.46 3.80 5.90
N VAL A 407 5.00 3.82 4.65
CA VAL A 407 4.06 4.81 4.14
C VAL A 407 2.64 4.29 4.32
N ARG A 408 2.16 4.34 5.57
CA ARG A 408 0.81 3.86 5.95
C ARG A 408 -0.29 4.78 5.40
N PRO A 409 -1.54 4.29 5.22
CA PRO A 409 -2.65 5.13 4.80
C PRO A 409 -2.74 6.44 5.57
N ASN A 410 -3.08 7.51 4.86
CA ASN A 410 -3.09 8.90 5.34
C ASN A 410 -1.71 9.50 5.62
N SER A 411 -0.60 8.85 5.23
CA SER A 411 0.70 9.54 5.13
C SER A 411 0.60 10.67 4.11
N THR A 412 1.27 11.77 4.38
CA THR A 412 1.29 12.93 3.47
C THR A 412 2.62 12.92 2.72
N ARG A 413 2.61 13.04 1.39
CA ARG A 413 3.85 13.26 0.65
C ARG A 413 4.39 14.64 1.02
N ILE A 414 5.68 14.71 1.32
CA ILE A 414 6.38 15.96 1.67
C ILE A 414 7.52 16.26 0.69
N GLY A 415 8.10 17.45 0.78
CA GLY A 415 9.18 17.89 -0.10
C GLY A 415 10.48 17.11 0.07
N SER A 416 11.13 16.83 -1.06
CA SER A 416 12.54 16.42 -1.14
C SER A 416 13.14 16.89 -2.47
N ASN A 417 14.39 17.35 -2.44
CA ASN A 417 15.09 17.75 -3.67
C ASN A 417 15.47 16.54 -4.53
N MET A 418 15.57 16.77 -5.83
CA MET A 418 16.05 15.77 -6.78
C MET A 418 17.58 15.77 -6.84
N VAL A 419 18.15 14.58 -6.87
CA VAL A 419 19.60 14.35 -7.01
C VAL A 419 19.80 13.38 -8.17
N ALA A 420 20.69 13.72 -9.11
CA ALA A 420 20.96 12.89 -10.28
C ALA A 420 21.51 11.51 -9.87
N GLY A 421 20.96 10.43 -10.42
CA GLY A 421 21.31 9.07 -10.02
C GLY A 421 20.50 8.53 -8.82
N LEU A 422 19.82 9.40 -8.07
CA LEU A 422 19.09 9.08 -6.85
C LEU A 422 17.62 9.56 -6.87
N PRO A 423 16.77 9.05 -7.79
CA PRO A 423 15.33 9.28 -7.71
C PRO A 423 14.82 8.95 -6.30
N ASN A 424 14.08 9.89 -5.70
CA ASN A 424 13.63 9.77 -4.32
C ASN A 424 12.27 10.43 -4.06
N VAL A 425 11.59 9.95 -3.03
CA VAL A 425 10.35 10.55 -2.53
C VAL A 425 10.29 10.48 -1.00
N ALA A 426 9.74 11.52 -0.39
CA ALA A 426 9.58 11.64 1.05
C ALA A 426 8.11 11.70 1.48
N PHE A 427 7.80 11.09 2.62
CA PHE A 427 6.48 11.09 3.24
C PHE A 427 6.57 11.39 4.74
N GLN A 428 5.51 11.96 5.30
CA GLN A 428 5.30 12.06 6.74
C GLN A 428 4.14 11.16 7.15
N ARG A 429 4.39 10.27 8.11
CA ARG A 429 3.36 9.41 8.69
C ARG A 429 2.37 10.22 9.55
N PRO A 430 1.07 9.87 9.55
CA PRO A 430 0.05 10.69 10.20
C PRO A 430 0.19 10.73 11.73
N ASN A 431 0.47 9.59 12.37
CA ASN A 431 0.38 9.40 13.81
C ASN A 431 1.67 9.75 14.56
N ASP A 432 2.77 9.09 14.21
CA ASP A 432 4.07 9.25 14.89
C ASP A 432 4.93 10.37 14.28
N LYS A 433 4.45 11.01 13.21
CA LYS A 433 5.14 12.07 12.47
C LYS A 433 6.53 11.67 12.00
N LYS A 434 6.83 10.37 11.91
CA LYS A 434 8.09 9.89 11.34
C LYS A 434 8.14 10.23 9.86
N LYS A 435 9.32 10.60 9.39
CA LYS A 435 9.59 10.85 7.97
C LYS A 435 10.12 9.57 7.35
N VAL A 436 9.61 9.26 6.18
CA VAL A 436 10.03 8.11 5.37
C VAL A 436 10.63 8.66 4.08
N LEU A 437 11.85 8.28 3.76
CA LEU A 437 12.49 8.60 2.49
C LEU A 437 12.78 7.30 1.76
N ILE A 438 12.30 7.18 0.53
CA ILE A 438 12.62 6.05 -0.37
C ILE A 438 13.54 6.59 -1.45
N VAL A 439 14.67 5.91 -1.67
CA VAL A 439 15.69 6.28 -2.65
C VAL A 439 16.05 5.05 -3.46
N VAL A 440 16.12 5.18 -4.79
CA VAL A 440 16.71 4.17 -5.68
C VAL A 440 17.98 4.73 -6.28
N ASN A 441 19.04 3.93 -6.35
CA ASN A 441 20.19 4.25 -7.20
C ASN A 441 19.92 3.69 -8.59
N ASP A 442 19.59 4.57 -9.54
CA ASP A 442 19.23 4.18 -10.90
C ASP A 442 20.43 4.02 -11.85
N ASN A 443 21.66 4.03 -11.30
CA ASN A 443 22.84 3.59 -12.03
C ASN A 443 22.96 2.07 -11.97
N ASP A 444 23.35 1.44 -13.08
CA ASP A 444 23.44 -0.03 -13.15
C ASP A 444 24.50 -0.62 -12.21
N SER A 445 25.71 -0.07 -12.19
CA SER A 445 26.85 -0.67 -11.46
C SER A 445 27.59 0.31 -10.54
N THR A 446 27.31 1.61 -10.66
CA THR A 446 28.06 2.63 -9.92
C THR A 446 27.44 2.86 -8.55
N LYS A 447 28.22 2.58 -7.50
CA LYS A 447 27.87 2.94 -6.13
C LYS A 447 27.81 4.46 -5.99
N GLN A 448 26.75 4.97 -5.37
CA GLN A 448 26.62 6.38 -5.05
C GLN A 448 26.68 6.59 -3.54
N THR A 449 27.54 7.51 -3.11
CA THR A 449 27.63 7.99 -1.73
C THR A 449 26.96 9.36 -1.65
N PHE A 450 26.09 9.55 -0.68
CA PHE A 450 25.28 10.75 -0.54
C PHE A 450 24.94 11.02 0.92
N GLN A 451 24.46 12.23 1.18
CA GLN A 451 24.00 12.67 2.47
C GLN A 451 22.47 12.74 2.49
N ILE A 452 21.87 12.42 3.64
CA ILE A 452 20.45 12.66 3.90
C ILE A 452 20.37 13.72 5.00
N GLN A 453 19.77 14.87 4.70
CA GLN A 453 19.38 15.85 5.70
C GLN A 453 17.94 15.59 6.14
N CYS A 454 17.78 15.23 7.41
CA CYS A 454 16.48 15.08 8.04
C CYS A 454 16.45 15.87 9.35
N ASN A 455 15.50 16.80 9.47
CA ASN A 455 15.47 17.81 10.53
C ASN A 455 16.80 18.61 10.53
N ASP A 456 17.39 18.82 11.69
CA ASP A 456 18.66 19.55 11.88
C ASP A 456 19.90 18.63 11.79
N ARG A 457 19.75 17.40 11.25
CA ARG A 457 20.82 16.40 11.20
C ARG A 457 21.10 15.93 9.78
N VAL A 458 22.37 15.59 9.56
CA VAL A 458 22.88 15.02 8.31
C VAL A 458 23.40 13.62 8.58
N TYR A 459 23.12 12.69 7.68
CA TYR A 459 23.53 11.29 7.75
C TYR A 459 24.28 10.92 6.47
N ASP A 460 25.49 10.36 6.60
CA ASP A 460 26.25 9.86 5.45
C ASP A 460 25.79 8.43 5.12
N THR A 461 25.49 8.15 3.85
CA THR A 461 25.07 6.82 3.40
C THR A 461 25.52 6.53 1.97
N SER A 462 25.26 5.32 1.50
CA SER A 462 25.54 4.92 0.13
C SER A 462 24.64 3.79 -0.33
N LEU A 463 24.35 3.74 -1.63
CA LEU A 463 23.65 2.64 -2.28
C LEU A 463 24.50 2.10 -3.45
N ASN A 464 24.60 0.78 -3.58
CA ASN A 464 25.20 0.15 -4.77
C ASN A 464 24.30 0.40 -5.99
N GLY A 465 24.84 0.20 -7.20
CA GLY A 465 24.07 0.34 -8.43
C GLY A 465 22.85 -0.60 -8.44
N GLY A 466 21.68 -0.08 -8.78
CA GLY A 466 20.41 -0.79 -8.78
C GLY A 466 19.87 -1.21 -7.41
N SER A 467 20.38 -0.60 -6.33
CA SER A 467 19.87 -0.81 -4.97
C SER A 467 18.77 0.19 -4.60
N VAL A 468 17.87 -0.23 -3.70
CA VAL A 468 16.80 0.60 -3.15
C VAL A 468 16.96 0.69 -1.63
N GLY A 469 16.89 1.91 -1.11
CA GLY A 469 16.94 2.20 0.32
C GLY A 469 15.67 2.88 0.83
N THR A 470 15.13 2.40 1.95
CA THR A 470 14.10 3.12 2.71
C THR A 470 14.66 3.56 4.06
N TYR A 471 14.60 4.87 4.33
CA TYR A 471 15.16 5.50 5.51
C TYR A 471 14.05 6.08 6.39
N ILE A 472 14.08 5.76 7.69
CA ILE A 472 13.07 6.20 8.66
C ILE A 472 13.71 7.15 9.66
N CYS A 473 13.28 8.40 9.61
CA CYS A 473 13.76 9.45 10.48
C CYS A 473 12.71 9.75 11.55
N SER A 474 13.09 9.53 12.81
CA SER A 474 12.26 9.87 13.97
C SER A 474 12.53 11.30 14.41
N ARG A 475 11.46 12.02 14.81
CA ARG A 475 11.63 13.29 15.52
C ARG A 475 12.28 12.97 16.86
N GLY A 476 13.44 13.54 17.16
CA GLY A 476 13.99 13.38 18.50
C GLY A 476 13.03 13.99 19.50
N GLU A 477 12.56 13.18 20.45
CA GLU A 477 11.84 13.71 21.60
C GLU A 477 12.75 14.72 22.29
N LYS A 478 12.35 15.99 22.34
CA LYS A 478 12.86 16.90 23.37
C LYS A 478 12.37 16.32 24.70
N ARG A 479 13.17 15.47 25.34
CA ARG A 479 12.98 15.15 26.76
C ARG A 479 13.23 16.44 27.54
N ILE A 480 12.16 17.15 27.87
CA ILE A 480 12.19 18.21 28.87
C ILE A 480 12.32 17.48 30.20
N PHE A 481 13.54 17.41 30.75
CA PHE A 481 13.70 17.02 32.14
C PHE A 481 13.10 18.13 33.01
N PRO A 482 12.21 17.82 33.97
CA PRO A 482 11.82 18.80 34.97
C PRO A 482 13.09 19.24 35.72
N ASP A 483 13.31 20.56 35.80
CA ASP A 483 14.35 21.15 36.64
C ASP A 483 14.16 20.66 38.09
N PHE A 484 15.00 19.73 38.55
CA PHE A 484 15.16 19.45 39.96
C PHE A 484 15.91 20.63 40.59
N LYS A 485 15.19 21.73 40.85
CA LYS A 485 15.68 22.74 41.79
C LYS A 485 15.74 22.11 43.18
N SER A 486 16.97 22.02 43.67
CA SER A 486 17.39 21.68 45.02
C SER A 486 16.41 22.08 46.12
N GLN A 487 15.78 21.10 46.77
CA GLN A 487 15.28 21.29 48.14
C GLN A 487 16.47 21.13 49.09
N LYS A 488 17.07 22.27 49.46
CA LYS A 488 17.94 22.36 50.64
C LYS A 488 17.07 22.53 51.89
N ASN A 489 17.30 21.62 52.84
CA ASN A 489 17.13 21.69 54.28
C ASN A 489 16.48 22.95 54.89
N SER A 490 15.43 22.72 55.70
CA SER A 490 15.32 23.37 57.00
C SER A 490 14.67 22.40 58.01
N GLU A 491 15.50 21.72 58.78
CA GLU A 491 15.12 21.19 60.10
C GLU A 491 15.15 22.34 61.11
N ASN A 492 14.13 22.44 61.97
CA ASN A 492 14.27 22.76 63.40
C ASN A 492 12.98 22.48 64.19
N PRO A 493 13.01 22.37 65.54
CA PRO A 493 12.62 21.13 66.22
C PRO A 493 11.43 21.25 67.21
N LYS A 494 10.81 20.10 67.45
CA LYS A 494 9.94 19.64 68.57
C LYS A 494 9.48 20.66 69.64
N LYS A 495 8.18 20.60 69.98
CA LYS A 495 7.66 20.44 71.37
C LYS A 495 6.34 19.64 71.42
N PRO A 496 5.99 18.96 72.54
CA PRO A 496 5.10 17.80 72.52
C PRO A 496 3.78 17.93 73.33
N LYS A 497 2.90 16.91 73.12
CA LYS A 497 1.77 16.40 73.92
C LYS A 497 0.37 16.99 73.67
N LYS A 498 -0.62 16.13 73.31
CA LYS A 498 -1.47 15.36 74.25
C LYS A 498 -2.51 14.48 73.51
N ASN A 499 -2.76 13.30 74.09
CA ASN A 499 -3.77 12.29 73.74
C ASN A 499 -5.21 12.81 73.67
N LYS A 500 -6.04 12.21 72.79
CA LYS A 500 -7.41 11.73 73.12
C LYS A 500 -7.94 10.71 72.09
N LYS A 501 -8.71 9.76 72.63
CA LYS A 501 -9.20 8.45 72.15
C LYS A 501 -10.16 8.45 70.94
N PRO A 502 -10.46 7.27 70.34
CA PRO A 502 -11.21 7.13 69.09
C PRO A 502 -12.73 6.99 69.28
N LYS A 503 -13.52 7.34 68.26
CA LYS A 503 -14.94 6.98 68.10
C LYS A 503 -15.13 6.49 66.66
N LYS A 504 -15.31 5.18 66.46
CA LYS A 504 -16.59 4.43 66.39
C LYS A 504 -17.20 4.42 64.98
N ILE A 505 -17.10 3.24 64.38
CA ILE A 505 -17.92 2.68 63.30
C ILE A 505 -19.41 2.71 63.69
N PRO A 506 -20.33 2.83 62.71
CA PRO A 506 -21.46 1.92 62.68
C PRO A 506 -21.61 1.17 61.35
N LYS A 507 -22.11 -0.05 61.51
CA LYS A 507 -22.45 -1.06 60.52
C LYS A 507 -23.83 -0.79 59.88
N SER A 508 -23.99 -1.37 58.69
CA SER A 508 -25.09 -2.25 58.23
C SER A 508 -26.33 -1.75 57.49
N TYR A 509 -26.75 -2.65 56.59
CA TYR A 509 -28.03 -2.88 55.89
C TYR A 509 -28.29 -2.03 54.64
N SER A 510 -28.84 -2.51 53.52
CA SER A 510 -29.18 -3.85 52.99
C SER A 510 -29.70 -3.62 51.56
N SER A 511 -29.53 -4.63 50.71
CA SER A 511 -30.28 -4.95 49.48
C SER A 511 -31.67 -4.32 49.24
N PHE A 512 -31.93 -3.87 47.99
CA PHE A 512 -32.88 -4.45 47.01
C PHE A 512 -33.22 -3.42 45.90
N LEU A 513 -32.71 -3.65 44.68
CA LEU A 513 -33.44 -3.86 43.41
C LEU A 513 -32.44 -4.01 42.27
#